data_AF-A0A1Z9PKR9-F1
#
_entry.id   AF-A0A1Z9PKR9-F1
#
_cell.length_a   1.000
_cell.length_b   1.000
_cell.length_c   1.000
_cell.angle_alpha   90.00
_cell.angle_beta   90.00
_cell.angle_gamma   90.00
#
_symmetry.space_group_name_H-M   'P 1'
#
loop_
_entity.id
_entity.type
_entity.pdbx_description
1 polymer ?
#
loop_
_entity_poly.entity_id
_entity_poly.type
_entity_poly.pdbx_seq_one_letter_code
_entity_poly.pdbx_strand_id
1 'polypeptide(L)' 'MLIEALAKRYEAQIAESEATIEIYLDHSVGIGEHPQHLDEMDKLFEKIVNAKEKLEILEEWREE' A
#
# COMPACT_ATOMS: atom_id res chain seq x y z
N MET A 1 -22.57 -0.61 5.21
CA MET A 1 -21.76 -0.18 6.37
C MET A 1 -20.49 -1.02 6.54
N LEU A 2 -20.57 -2.36 6.68
CA LEU A 2 -19.36 -3.18 6.86
C LEU A 2 -18.49 -3.29 5.61
N ILE A 3 -19.10 -3.45 4.43
CA ILE A 3 -18.40 -3.51 3.14
C ILE A 3 -17.68 -2.19 2.85
N GLU A 4 -18.38 -1.07 3.04
CA GLU A 4 -17.79 0.27 2.96
C GLU A 4 -16.59 0.44 3.92
N ALA A 5 -16.70 -0.05 5.16
CA ALA A 5 -15.59 0.01 6.10
C ALA A 5 -14.40 -0.86 5.65
N LEU A 6 -14.68 -1.99 4.99
CA LEU A 6 -13.65 -2.87 4.45
C LEU A 6 -12.93 -2.24 3.25
N ALA A 7 -13.67 -1.61 2.34
CA ALA A 7 -13.12 -0.85 1.21
C ALA A 7 -12.18 0.27 1.72
N LYS A 8 -12.65 1.10 2.66
CA LYS A 8 -11.83 2.16 3.27
C LYS A 8 -10.58 1.65 3.96
N ARG A 9 -10.62 0.45 4.52
CA ARG A 9 -9.43 -0.18 5.12
C ARG A 9 -8.39 -0.49 4.05
N TYR A 10 -8.78 -1.01 2.90
CA TYR A 10 -7.85 -1.31 1.80
C TYR A 10 -7.28 -0.03 1.18
N GLU A 11 -8.13 0.98 0.95
CA GLU A 11 -7.69 2.30 0.51
C GLU A 11 -6.66 2.92 1.48
N ALA A 12 -6.91 2.83 2.78
CA ALA A 12 -5.96 3.32 3.79
C ALA A 12 -4.63 2.57 3.77
N GLN A 13 -4.65 1.25 3.59
CA GLN A 13 -3.43 0.44 3.48
C GLN A 13 -2.58 0.82 2.26
N ILE A 14 -3.25 1.11 1.14
CA ILE A 14 -2.59 1.58 -0.09
C ILE A 14 -1.94 2.94 0.19
N ALA A 15 -2.71 3.92 0.69
CA ALA A 15 -2.21 5.27 0.96
C ALA A 15 -1.06 5.30 1.98
N GLU A 16 -1.12 4.50 3.04
CA GLU A 16 -0.05 4.38 4.03
C GLU A 16 1.25 3.85 3.41
N SER A 17 1.13 2.84 2.55
CA SER A 17 2.28 2.21 1.88
C SER A 17 2.89 3.15 0.85
N GLU A 18 2.06 3.85 0.06
CA GLU A 18 2.49 4.86 -0.92
C GLU A 18 3.20 6.03 -0.24
N ALA A 19 2.65 6.59 0.83
CA ALA A 19 3.30 7.68 1.58
C ALA A 19 4.65 7.26 2.17
N THR A 20 4.78 6.01 2.61
CA THR A 20 6.06 5.49 3.13
C THR A 20 7.09 5.35 2.00
N ILE A 21 6.67 4.88 0.83
CA ILE A 21 7.53 4.81 -0.37
C ILE A 21 7.98 6.20 -0.79
N GLU A 22 7.08 7.19 -0.82
CA GLU A 22 7.42 8.58 -1.15
C GLU A 22 8.50 9.14 -0.22
N ILE A 23 8.44 8.86 1.09
CA ILE A 23 9.49 9.25 2.03
C ILE A 23 10.84 8.64 1.64
N TYR A 24 10.89 7.35 1.27
CA TYR A 24 12.12 6.71 0.81
C TYR A 24 12.67 7.34 -0.48
N LEU A 25 11.80 7.79 -1.39
CA LEU A 25 12.18 8.43 -2.65
C LEU A 25 12.64 9.88 -2.44
N ASP A 26 11.94 10.65 -1.62
CA ASP A 26 12.19 12.09 -1.40
C ASP A 26 13.36 12.36 -0.46
N HIS A 27 13.63 11.47 0.50
CA HIS A 27 14.72 11.64 1.48
C HIS A 27 16.04 10.96 1.07
N SER A 28 16.15 10.56 -0.20
CA SER A 28 17.32 9.88 -0.80
C SER A 28 18.63 10.71 -0.79
N VAL A 29 18.56 12.02 -0.49
CA VAL A 29 19.75 12.87 -0.34
C VAL A 29 20.22 12.99 1.13
N GLY A 30 20.79 11.91 1.69
CA GLY A 30 21.68 12.05 2.87
C GLY A 30 21.52 11.06 4.00
N ILE A 31 20.67 10.03 3.88
CA ILE A 31 20.69 8.91 4.83
C ILE A 31 21.63 7.87 4.23
N GLY A 32 22.77 7.65 4.91
CA GLY A 32 23.75 6.65 4.50
C GLY A 32 23.06 5.34 4.14
N GLU A 33 23.42 4.80 2.98
CA GLU A 33 22.84 3.62 2.35
C GLU A 33 22.51 2.53 3.36
N HIS A 34 21.24 2.39 3.73
CA HIS A 34 20.78 1.16 4.36
C HIS A 34 20.52 0.17 3.22
N PRO A 35 21.20 -0.99 3.16
CA PRO A 35 21.07 -1.94 2.05
C PRO A 35 19.66 -2.53 1.85
N GLN A 36 18.73 -2.24 2.78
CA GLN A 36 17.40 -2.85 2.86
C GLN A 36 16.27 -1.92 2.41
N HIS A 37 16.53 -0.72 1.92
CA HIS A 37 15.43 0.13 1.41
C HIS A 37 14.68 -0.53 0.25
N LEU A 38 15.38 -1.25 -0.62
CA LEU A 38 14.74 -1.99 -1.69
C LEU A 38 13.85 -3.12 -1.15
N ASP A 39 14.35 -3.90 -0.19
CA ASP A 39 13.58 -4.99 0.44
C ASP A 39 12.36 -4.47 1.22
N GLU A 40 12.50 -3.31 1.89
CA GLU A 40 11.37 -2.67 2.59
C GLU A 40 10.36 -2.10 1.60
N MET A 41 10.81 -1.48 0.50
CA MET A 41 9.92 -1.04 -0.57
C MET A 41 9.17 -2.21 -1.22
N ASP A 42 9.83 -3.36 -1.45
CA ASP A 42 9.21 -4.56 -2.01
C ASP A 42 8.06 -5.07 -1.12
N LYS A 43 8.26 -5.12 0.21
CA LYS A 43 7.20 -5.46 1.17
C LYS A 43 6.02 -4.47 1.14
N LEU A 44 6.30 -3.18 0.92
CA LEU A 44 5.24 -2.17 0.79
C LEU A 44 4.46 -2.36 -0.52
N PHE A 45 5.13 -2.70 -1.62
CA PHE A 45 4.46 -3.06 -2.87
C PHE A 45 3.61 -4.33 -2.72
N GLU A 46 4.10 -5.35 -2.00
CA GLU A 46 3.31 -6.56 -1.72
C GLU A 46 2.02 -6.21 -0.95
N LYS A 47 2.08 -5.30 0.02
CA LYS A 47 0.87 -4.81 0.73
C LYS A 47 -0.09 -4.08 -0.20
N ILE A 48 0.42 -3.23 -1.10
CA ILE A 48 -0.38 -2.48 -2.07
C ILE A 48 -1.09 -3.44 -3.02
N VAL A 49 -0.38 -4.41 -3.59
CA VAL A 49 -0.95 -5.41 -4.51
C VAL A 49 -2.06 -6.19 -3.81
N ASN A 50 -1.78 -6.74 -2.63
CA ASN A 50 -2.77 -7.47 -1.85
C ASN A 50 -4.03 -6.63 -1.51
N ALA A 51 -3.87 -5.35 -1.21
CA ALA A 51 -4.99 -4.46 -0.91
C ALA A 51 -5.80 -4.11 -2.17
N LYS A 52 -5.13 -3.88 -3.30
CA LYS A 52 -5.78 -3.61 -4.60
C LYS A 52 -6.60 -4.79 -5.08
N GLU A 53 -6.05 -6.00 -5.06
CA GLU A 53 -6.77 -7.22 -5.45
C GLU A 53 -7.99 -7.47 -4.55
N LYS A 54 -7.85 -7.25 -3.24
CA LYS A 54 -8.98 -7.38 -2.31
C LYS A 54 -10.06 -6.33 -2.55
N LEU A 55 -9.68 -5.11 -2.94
CA LEU A 55 -10.63 -4.05 -3.27
C LEU A 55 -11.37 -4.38 -4.56
N GLU A 56 -10.67 -4.88 -5.59
CA GLU A 56 -11.28 -5.33 -6.85
C GLU A 56 -12.32 -6.43 -6.62
N ILE A 57 -11.95 -7.50 -5.91
CA ILE A 57 -12.87 -8.60 -5.56
C ILE A 57 -14.06 -8.08 -4.72
N LEU A 58 -13.82 -7.11 -3.83
CA LEU A 58 -14.88 -6.53 -3.01
C LEU A 58 -15.87 -5.71 -3.84
N GLU A 59 -15.40 -4.96 -4.85
CA GLU A 59 -16.24 -4.21 -5.76
C GLU A 59 -17.03 -5.15 -6.69
N GLU A 60 -16.41 -6.21 -7.23
CA GLU A 60 -17.13 -7.26 -7.98
C GLU A 60 -18.27 -7.86 -7.14
N TRP A 61 -18.00 -8.19 -5.87
CA TRP A 61 -19.01 -8.73 -4.96
C TRP A 61 -20.14 -7.74 -4.63
N ARG A 62 -19.92 -6.42 -4.75
CA ARG A 62 -20.96 -5.40 -4.53
C ARG A 62 -21.89 -5.23 -5.72
N GLU A 63 -21.43 -5.60 -6.91
CA GLU A 63 -22.21 -5.49 -8.15
C GLU A 63 -23.13 -6.70 -8.39
N GLU A 64 -22.93 -7.80 -7.65
CA GLU A 64 -23.83 -8.97 -7.57
C GLU A 64 -25.03 -8.75 -6.63
#